data_AF-A0A3A8J7U7-F1
#
_entry.id   AF-A0A3A8J7U7-F1
#
_cell.length_a   1.000
_cell.length_b   1.000
_cell.length_c   1.000
_cell.angle_alpha   90.00
_cell.angle_beta   90.00
_cell.angle_gamma   90.00
#
_symmetry.space_group_name_H-M   'P 1'
#
loop_
_entity.id
_entity.type
_entity.pdbx_description
1 polymer ?
#
loop_
_entity_poly.entity_id
_entity_poly.type
_entity_poly.pdbx_seq_one_letter_code
_entity_poly.pdbx_strand_id
1 'polypeptide(L)'
;MVELRILKESDLEDWSRFIDSASDLIVAHYFYRGSRAPARRVFGNGDELAAYVRKEGRIGDCFYCWSFEECCTPEQVKFSVIVPDVDGKAPDDGVY
;
A
#
# COMPACT_ATOMS: atom_id res chain seq x y z
N MET A 1 10.00 -15.70 8.59
CA MET A 1 8.63 -16.11 8.20
C MET A 1 7.70 -15.09 8.82
N VAL A 2 6.77 -14.49 8.06
CA VAL A 2 5.83 -13.50 8.62
C VAL A 2 4.78 -14.26 9.43
N GLU A 3 4.53 -13.82 10.66
CA GLU A 3 3.50 -14.41 11.52
C GLU A 3 2.11 -13.94 11.06
N LEU A 4 1.21 -14.89 10.80
CA LEU A 4 -0.17 -14.59 10.45
C LEU A 4 -1.06 -14.70 11.68
N ARG A 5 -1.90 -13.68 11.87
CA ARG A 5 -2.94 -13.67 12.90
C ARG A 5 -4.31 -13.46 12.27
N ILE A 6 -5.34 -13.92 12.95
CA ILE A 6 -6.73 -13.71 12.51
C ILE A 6 -7.05 -12.22 12.60
N LEU A 7 -7.52 -11.65 11.50
CA LEU A 7 -7.98 -10.26 11.42
C LEU A 7 -9.17 -10.04 12.36
N LYS A 8 -9.08 -8.99 13.16
CA LYS A 8 -10.14 -8.49 14.05
C LYS A 8 -10.53 -7.08 13.65
N GLU A 9 -11.70 -6.65 14.10
CA GLU A 9 -12.16 -5.27 13.85
C GLU A 9 -11.19 -4.22 14.44
N SER A 10 -10.60 -4.51 15.61
CA SER A 10 -9.58 -3.66 16.22
C SER A 10 -8.34 -3.47 15.34
N ASP A 11 -8.03 -4.42 14.46
CA ASP A 11 -6.90 -4.31 13.56
C ASP A 11 -7.16 -3.24 12.48
N LEU A 12 -8.41 -3.08 12.05
CA LEU A 12 -8.79 -2.04 11.11
C LEU A 12 -8.65 -0.65 11.76
N GLU A 13 -8.98 -0.53 13.05
CA GLU A 13 -8.75 0.70 13.81
C GLU A 13 -7.25 1.00 13.97
N ASP A 14 -6.44 -0.02 14.27
CA ASP A 14 -4.99 0.15 14.41
C ASP A 14 -4.35 0.54 13.07
N TRP A 15 -4.82 -0.03 11.95
CA TRP A 15 -4.38 0.38 10.62
C TRP A 15 -4.80 1.80 10.28
N SER A 16 -6.03 2.20 10.64
CA SER A 16 -6.49 3.59 10.47
C SER A 16 -5.61 4.57 11.24
N ARG A 17 -5.34 4.28 12.53
CA ARG A 17 -4.46 5.12 13.36
C ARG A 17 -3.04 5.17 12.79
N PHE A 18 -2.53 4.06 12.26
CA PHE A 18 -1.21 4.04 11.61
C PHE A 18 -1.18 4.97 10.39
N ILE A 19 -2.19 4.89 9.52
CA ILE A 19 -2.31 5.75 8.34
C ILE A 19 -2.36 7.22 8.75
N ASP A 20 -3.19 7.57 9.72
CA ASP A 20 -3.38 8.96 10.15
C ASP A 20 -2.15 9.58 10.82
N SER A 21 -1.30 8.77 11.45
CA SER A 21 -0.20 9.25 12.30
C SER A 21 1.20 9.06 11.73
N ALA A 22 1.38 8.15 10.76
CA ALA A 22 2.71 7.73 10.33
C ALA A 22 2.89 7.75 8.81
N SER A 23 2.12 6.95 8.07
CA SER A 23 2.35 6.73 6.64
C SER A 23 1.15 6.04 6.00
N ASP A 24 0.94 6.29 4.71
CA ASP A 24 0.12 5.43 3.86
C ASP A 24 0.52 3.95 4.00
N LEU A 25 -0.45 3.06 3.84
CA LEU A 25 -0.24 1.61 3.87
C LEU A 25 -0.30 1.02 2.47
N ILE A 26 0.80 0.37 2.06
CA ILE A 26 0.80 -0.55 0.93
C ILE A 26 0.20 -1.87 1.41
N VAL A 27 -0.89 -2.31 0.78
CA VAL A 27 -1.59 -3.55 1.12
C VAL A 27 -1.57 -4.51 -0.07
N ALA A 28 -1.05 -5.72 0.15
CA ALA A 28 -1.21 -6.85 -0.75
C ALA A 28 -2.27 -7.81 -0.20
N HIS A 29 -3.38 -7.94 -0.93
CA HIS A 29 -4.46 -8.87 -0.66
C HIS A 29 -4.22 -10.17 -1.44
N TYR A 30 -3.89 -11.22 -0.69
CA TYR A 30 -3.70 -12.58 -1.18
C TYR A 30 -4.99 -13.37 -1.04
N PHE A 31 -5.45 -13.91 -2.17
CA PHE A 31 -6.69 -14.66 -2.24
C PHE A 31 -6.42 -16.12 -1.89
N TYR A 32 -7.07 -16.63 -0.84
CA TYR A 32 -6.96 -18.03 -0.47
C TYR A 32 -7.60 -18.93 -1.53
N ARG A 33 -8.70 -18.46 -2.12
CA ARG A 33 -9.38 -19.14 -3.22
C ARG A 33 -9.33 -18.27 -4.46
N GLY A 34 -8.45 -18.64 -5.38
CA GLY A 34 -8.31 -18.00 -6.68
C GLY A 34 -6.89 -18.19 -7.19
N SER A 35 -6.74 -18.86 -8.33
CA SER A 35 -5.43 -18.97 -9.00
C SER A 35 -5.12 -17.65 -9.70
N ARG A 36 -4.88 -16.60 -8.91
CA ARG A 36 -4.54 -15.27 -9.40
C ARG A 36 -3.50 -14.60 -8.53
N ALA A 37 -2.80 -13.64 -9.13
CA ALA A 37 -1.85 -12.81 -8.41
C ALA A 37 -2.54 -11.99 -7.30
N PRO A 38 -1.84 -11.65 -6.22
CA PRO A 38 -2.35 -10.77 -5.18
C PRO A 38 -2.74 -9.41 -5.75
N ALA A 39 -3.82 -8.83 -5.22
CA ALA A 39 -4.17 -7.44 -5.53
C ALA A 39 -3.35 -6.51 -4.63
N ARG A 40 -2.63 -5.55 -5.21
CA ARG A 40 -1.82 -4.56 -4.47
C ARG A 40 -2.44 -3.18 -4.60
N ARG A 41 -2.56 -2.46 -3.48
CA ARG A 41 -3.13 -1.11 -3.41
C ARG A 41 -2.41 -0.32 -2.32
N VAL A 42 -2.43 1.01 -2.44
CA VAL A 42 -1.96 1.94 -1.40
C VAL A 42 -3.16 2.65 -0.81
N PHE A 43 -3.21 2.78 0.50
CA PHE A 43 -4.28 3.45 1.23
C PHE A 43 -3.70 4.57 2.10
N GLY A 44 -4.08 5.81 1.79
CA GLY A 44 -3.82 7.00 2.63
C GLY A 44 -5.01 7.42 3.48
N ASN A 45 -6.05 6.59 3.54
CA ASN A 45 -7.21 6.81 4.39
C ASN A 45 -7.66 5.48 5.03
N GLY A 46 -7.78 5.47 6.35
CA GLY A 46 -8.15 4.27 7.11
C GLY A 46 -9.58 3.77 6.85
N ASP A 47 -10.54 4.67 6.65
CA ASP A 47 -11.92 4.31 6.33
C ASP A 47 -12.02 3.61 4.97
N GLU A 48 -11.25 4.08 3.98
CA GLU A 48 -11.18 3.44 2.67
C GLU A 48 -10.59 2.03 2.74
N LEU A 49 -9.52 1.86 3.54
CA LEU A 49 -8.93 0.54 3.78
C LEU A 49 -9.92 -0.41 4.47
N ALA A 50 -10.58 0.06 5.52
CA ALA A 50 -11.57 -0.73 6.25
C ALA A 50 -12.75 -1.11 5.34
N ALA A 51 -13.24 -0.17 4.52
CA ALA A 51 -14.29 -0.45 3.53
C ALA A 51 -13.84 -1.49 2.50
N TYR A 52 -12.60 -1.40 1.99
CA TYR A 52 -12.04 -2.38 1.07
C TYR A 52 -11.99 -3.79 1.68
N VAL A 53 -11.47 -3.92 2.90
CA VAL A 53 -11.34 -5.22 3.57
C VAL A 53 -12.70 -5.85 3.82
N ARG A 54 -13.68 -5.08 4.31
CA ARG A 54 -15.05 -5.57 4.57
C ARG A 54 -15.76 -5.97 3.28
N LYS A 55 -15.55 -5.25 2.18
CA LYS A 55 -16.20 -5.52 0.88
C LYS A 55 -15.58 -6.70 0.14
N GLU A 56 -14.26 -6.71 0.03
CA GLU A 56 -13.52 -7.63 -0.86
C GLU A 56 -12.95 -8.84 -0.13
N GLY A 57 -12.68 -8.75 1.18
CA GLY A 57 -12.11 -9.84 1.96
C GLY A 57 -13.04 -11.05 2.04
N ARG A 58 -12.46 -12.25 1.95
CA ARG A 58 -13.17 -13.53 2.12
C ARG A 58 -12.44 -14.40 3.15
N ILE A 59 -13.15 -15.41 3.65
CA ILE A 59 -12.59 -16.35 4.62
C ILE A 59 -11.36 -17.04 4.02
N GLY A 60 -10.25 -16.94 4.74
CA GLY A 60 -8.95 -17.52 4.37
C GLY A 60 -8.00 -16.54 3.69
N ASP A 61 -8.51 -15.44 3.10
CA ASP A 61 -7.65 -14.44 2.47
C ASP A 61 -6.69 -13.83 3.49
N CYS A 62 -5.50 -13.41 3.02
CA CYS A 62 -4.52 -12.73 3.86
C CYS A 62 -4.11 -11.37 3.30
N PHE A 63 -3.80 -10.45 4.21
CA PHE A 63 -3.41 -9.08 3.89
C PHE A 63 -2.00 -8.86 4.43
N TYR A 64 -1.07 -8.53 3.54
CA TYR A 64 0.26 -8.09 3.94
C TYR A 64 0.29 -6.58 3.81
N CYS A 65 0.74 -5.91 4.86
CA CYS A 65 0.76 -4.46 4.96
C CYS A 65 2.19 -4.00 5.15
N TRP A 66 2.58 -2.96 4.42
CA TRP A 66 3.87 -2.29 4.58
C TRP A 66 3.65 -0.78 4.68
N SER A 67 4.49 -0.13 5.47
CA SER A 67 4.61 1.33 5.46
C SER A 67 5.11 1.78 4.09
N PHE A 68 4.40 2.73 3.47
CA PHE A 68 4.85 3.35 2.23
C PHE A 68 6.20 4.03 2.42
N GLU A 69 6.34 4.85 3.47
CA GLU A 69 7.58 5.59 3.76
C GLU A 69 8.80 4.69 4.01
N GLU A 70 8.61 3.50 4.60
CA GLU A 70 9.72 2.56 4.84
C GLU A 70 10.12 1.77 3.59
N CYS A 71 9.20 1.58 2.64
CA CYS A 71 9.44 0.80 1.43
C CYS A 71 9.84 1.66 0.23
N CYS A 72 9.25 2.84 0.10
CA CYS A 72 9.40 3.69 -1.08
C CYS A 72 10.50 4.73 -0.86
N THR A 73 11.68 4.27 -0.46
CA THR A 73 12.85 5.14 -0.26
C THR A 73 13.65 5.32 -1.57
N PRO A 74 14.42 6.41 -1.70
CA PRO A 74 15.28 6.64 -2.86
C PRO A 74 16.23 5.47 -3.19
N GLU A 75 16.72 4.76 -2.17
CA GLU A 75 17.63 3.61 -2.33
C GLU A 75 16.94 2.39 -2.99
N GLN A 76 15.60 2.31 -2.91
CA GLN A 76 14.83 1.24 -3.53
C GLN A 76 14.39 1.55 -4.96
N VAL A 77 14.55 2.79 -5.43
CA VAL A 77 14.18 3.21 -6.79
C VAL A 77 14.93 2.38 -7.84
N LYS A 78 14.17 1.79 -8.78
CA LYS A 78 14.75 1.02 -9.91
C LYS A 78 14.91 1.88 -11.16
N PHE A 79 13.96 2.78 -11.37
CA PHE A 79 13.93 3.70 -12.49
C PHE A 79 13.32 5.01 -12.00
N SER A 80 13.89 6.13 -12.39
CA SER A 80 13.33 7.47 -12.20
C SER A 80 13.22 8.14 -13.56
N VAL A 81 12.13 8.86 -13.77
CA VAL A 81 11.87 9.61 -15.00
C VAL A 81 11.27 10.95 -14.62
N ILE A 82 11.58 11.98 -15.41
CA ILE A 82 10.96 13.30 -15.28
C ILE A 82 10.10 13.51 -16.52
N VAL A 83 8.85 13.92 -16.32
CA VAL A 83 7.94 14.23 -17.41
C VAL A 83 8.32 15.61 -17.97
N PRO A 84 8.64 15.73 -19.27
CA PRO A 84 8.93 17.03 -19.86
C PRO A 84 7.67 17.88 -20.00
N ASP A 85 7.86 19.19 -20.13
CA ASP A 85 6.82 20.11 -20.59
C ASP A 85 6.47 19.91 -22.07
N VAL A 86 5.57 20.77 -22.58
CA VAL A 86 5.10 20.73 -23.98
C VAL A 86 6.22 20.95 -25.01
N ASP A 87 7.32 21.58 -24.61
CA ASP A 87 8.49 21.88 -25.45
C ASP A 87 9.62 20.86 -25.25
N GLY A 88 9.40 19.80 -24.49
CA GLY A 88 10.39 18.75 -24.24
C GLY A 88 11.41 19.10 -23.15
N LYS A 89 11.17 20.16 -22.36
CA LYS A 89 12.09 20.61 -21.31
C LYS A 89 11.65 20.10 -19.94
N ALA A 90 12.62 19.83 -19.08
CA ALA A 90 12.41 19.52 -17.68
C ALA A 90 13.38 20.36 -16.83
N PRO A 91 13.09 20.60 -15.53
CA PRO A 91 14.06 21.21 -14.63
C PRO A 91 15.37 20.42 -14.64
N ASP A 92 16.50 21.12 -14.79
CA ASP A 92 17.79 20.48 -15.10
C ASP A 92 18.31 19.57 -13.96
N ASP A 93 17.95 19.81 -12.70
CA ASP A 93 18.72 19.27 -11.58
C ASP A 93 17.85 18.71 -10.46
N GLY A 94 17.11 17.63 -10.69
CA GLY A 94 16.76 16.64 -9.65
C GLY A 94 16.25 17.11 -8.29
N VAL A 95 15.66 18.31 -8.17
CA VAL A 95 15.13 18.85 -6.91
C VAL A 95 13.77 18.22 -6.66
N TYR A 96 13.77 16.98 -6.17
CA TYR A 96 12.59 16.24 -5.76
C TYR A 96 12.87 15.48 -4.47
#